data_AF-A0A835GR24-F1
#
_entry.id   AF-A0A835GR24-F1
#
_cell.length_a   1.000
_cell.length_b   1.000
_cell.length_c   1.000
_cell.angle_alpha   90.00
_cell.angle_beta   90.00
_cell.angle_gamma   90.00
#
_symmetry.space_group_name_H-M   'P 1'
#
loop_
_entity.id
_entity.type
_entity.pdbx_description
1 polymer ?
#
loop_
_entity_poly.entity_id
_entity_poly.type
_entity_poly.pdbx_seq_one_letter_code
_entity_poly.pdbx_strand_id
1 'polypeptide(L)'
;MKPMVVYCICNNKGAQLQRAQKRKPLYPEPAKTNRLEIRRLQSEICRLRKKGASFKQRLETAQKFSEDVSFQRVIKKLQRPAQLFLRMQLQSKKKPKGRRFTIDEKILSLSLYKKSPKAYKHLCSYFSLPSIKAMKRLLGQIKLTTGINPIIFEKIKKTMAERDAPDRLCSLIFDEVSLTANITYNAQTDEMQGFANNKPDRFANHALVFMVKGVKCNFKQPVAYYFTNALDKIELKKIIKTVVKHVVESGLIIVNTVCDQSTVNVGAITELVQESRAMYLRNGKVWRNEVMHIAGQKIIPLYDVPHLIKGVRNNLLTKDLIYTINNSQKIVKWEYFQMIYAADKSYGELRLLDKITEEHVNPEKINKMRVKHATQIFSHSMAVVAEHLTARGALPEDCRQIIDITLLLDNLFDTLNGSTLTISPNGKIYKGPVKQSSPHHHLWKKAKEVLKTVKFIKKVNVADKIHKAETTVPSVTNFIKTIEGMEALWELLSGKYKLDAMLTRHFNQDPLENFFGNIRSYGARNVAPNSVAFEGAYKALMLNNYSTPHSRGANCEEDVNECLQTLEFFIKEKIEAPESPDVSEEQEIHFNKEICLEQPIEADSGQRNYVCGWVLKKCLMMS
;
A
#
# COMPACT_ATOMS: atom_id res chain seq x y z
N MET A 1 -7.17 -25.93 -60.77
CA MET A 1 -8.43 -25.14 -60.76
C MET A 1 -9.49 -25.96 -60.02
N LYS A 2 -10.33 -25.33 -59.19
CA LYS A 2 -11.44 -25.98 -58.44
C LYS A 2 -12.31 -26.86 -59.34
N PRO A 3 -13.00 -27.87 -58.78
CA PRO A 3 -14.42 -27.68 -58.45
C PRO A 3 -14.88 -28.28 -57.11
N MET A 4 -16.14 -27.97 -56.78
CA MET A 4 -16.94 -28.34 -55.61
C MET A 4 -17.39 -29.82 -55.58
N VAL A 5 -17.52 -30.35 -54.35
CA VAL A 5 -18.64 -31.12 -53.71
C VAL A 5 -19.36 -32.24 -54.50
N VAL A 6 -19.53 -33.42 -53.86
CA VAL A 6 -20.82 -34.16 -53.58
C VAL A 6 -20.62 -35.70 -53.43
N TYR A 7 -20.98 -36.23 -52.22
CA TYR A 7 -21.63 -37.53 -51.84
C TYR A 7 -21.06 -38.90 -52.34
N CYS A 8 -21.31 -40.11 -51.79
CA CYS A 8 -22.29 -40.66 -50.85
C CYS A 8 -21.84 -42.06 -50.31
N ILE A 9 -22.09 -42.31 -49.02
CA ILE A 9 -22.72 -43.49 -48.36
C ILE A 9 -22.73 -44.86 -49.08
N CYS A 10 -22.28 -45.95 -48.42
CA CYS A 10 -23.12 -47.13 -48.11
C CYS A 10 -22.45 -48.20 -47.25
N ASN A 11 -23.32 -48.89 -46.53
CA ASN A 11 -23.10 -49.77 -45.39
C ASN A 11 -23.06 -51.25 -45.80
N ASN A 12 -22.20 -52.02 -45.13
CA ASN A 12 -22.47 -53.38 -44.61
C ASN A 12 -22.80 -54.57 -45.56
N LYS A 13 -21.97 -55.64 -45.50
CA LYS A 13 -22.35 -57.05 -45.13
C LYS A 13 -21.40 -58.12 -45.73
N GLY A 14 -21.20 -59.20 -44.96
CA GLY A 14 -20.69 -60.52 -45.39
C GLY A 14 -19.29 -60.83 -44.83
N ALA A 15 -19.06 -61.65 -43.80
CA ALA A 15 -19.44 -63.04 -43.49
C ALA A 15 -18.65 -64.14 -44.25
N GLN A 16 -17.89 -64.91 -43.44
CA GLN A 16 -17.54 -66.34 -43.53
C GLN A 16 -16.35 -66.82 -44.41
N LEU A 17 -15.29 -67.36 -43.75
CA LEU A 17 -14.88 -68.80 -43.61
C LEU A 17 -14.13 -69.30 -44.86
N GLN A 18 -13.06 -70.11 -44.87
CA GLN A 18 -12.30 -70.98 -43.96
C GLN A 18 -11.07 -71.48 -44.77
N ARG A 19 -9.95 -71.86 -44.13
CA ARG A 19 -9.30 -73.18 -44.36
C ARG A 19 -8.03 -73.42 -43.51
N ALA A 20 -8.23 -74.32 -42.55
CA ALA A 20 -7.43 -75.45 -42.07
C ALA A 20 -5.88 -75.42 -42.04
N GLN A 21 -5.41 -75.68 -40.81
CA GLN A 21 -4.04 -75.94 -40.34
C GLN A 21 -3.48 -77.32 -40.74
N LYS A 22 -2.16 -77.42 -40.88
CA LYS A 22 -1.40 -78.67 -40.64
C LYS A 22 -0.62 -78.54 -39.32
N ARG A 23 -0.84 -79.47 -38.38
CA ARG A 23 -0.13 -79.58 -37.11
C ARG A 23 1.16 -80.41 -37.25
N LYS A 24 2.21 -80.02 -36.53
CA LYS A 24 3.34 -80.89 -36.10
C LYS A 24 3.50 -80.81 -34.56
N PRO A 25 4.06 -81.85 -33.92
CA PRO A 25 3.73 -82.22 -32.55
C PRO A 25 4.62 -81.57 -31.47
N LEU A 26 4.05 -81.59 -30.27
CA LEU A 26 4.50 -81.03 -28.98
C LEU A 26 5.71 -81.79 -28.40
N TYR A 27 6.74 -81.07 -27.97
CA TYR A 27 7.61 -81.47 -26.84
C TYR A 27 7.66 -80.32 -25.82
N PRO A 28 7.68 -80.58 -24.50
CA PRO A 28 7.47 -79.56 -23.48
C PRO A 28 8.79 -78.98 -22.96
N GLU A 29 9.00 -77.67 -23.11
CA GLU A 29 9.83 -76.89 -22.18
C GLU A 29 9.18 -75.52 -21.94
N PRO A 30 8.67 -75.25 -20.70
CA PRO A 30 9.05 -74.00 -20.04
C PRO A 30 9.04 -74.12 -18.49
N ALA A 31 9.78 -75.06 -17.89
CA ALA A 31 9.81 -75.19 -16.42
C ALA A 31 10.89 -74.34 -15.72
N LYS A 32 12.00 -74.01 -16.41
CA LYS A 32 13.15 -73.29 -15.81
C LYS A 32 12.99 -71.77 -15.79
N THR A 33 12.38 -71.18 -16.82
CA THR A 33 12.16 -69.71 -16.93
C THR A 33 11.15 -69.20 -15.91
N ASN A 34 10.02 -69.89 -15.72
CA ASN A 34 9.00 -69.52 -14.74
C ASN A 34 9.51 -69.58 -13.28
N ARG A 35 10.40 -70.52 -12.94
CA ARG A 35 10.97 -70.63 -11.59
C ARG A 35 11.90 -69.46 -11.22
N LEU A 36 12.66 -68.94 -12.18
CA LEU A 36 13.54 -67.79 -11.97
C LEU A 36 12.74 -66.50 -11.78
N GLU A 37 11.68 -66.33 -12.56
CA GLU A 37 10.78 -65.18 -12.47
C GLU A 37 9.97 -65.17 -11.17
N ILE A 38 9.48 -66.34 -10.74
CA ILE A 38 8.84 -66.53 -9.42
C ILE A 38 9.81 -66.17 -8.29
N ARG A 39 11.08 -66.60 -8.35
CA ARG A 39 12.09 -66.24 -7.33
C ARG A 39 12.42 -64.75 -7.31
N ARG A 40 12.45 -64.10 -8.49
CA ARG A 40 12.64 -62.64 -8.61
C ARG A 40 11.47 -61.88 -7.97
N LEU A 41 10.24 -62.26 -8.30
CA LEU A 41 9.03 -61.65 -7.74
C LEU A 41 8.92 -61.88 -6.23
N GLN A 42 9.26 -63.07 -5.74
CA GLN A 42 9.30 -63.36 -4.29
C GLN A 42 10.35 -62.52 -3.56
N SER A 43 11.53 -62.34 -4.16
CA SER A 43 12.58 -61.47 -3.60
C SER A 43 12.15 -60.00 -3.58
N GLU A 44 11.46 -59.55 -4.63
CA GLU A 44 10.92 -58.19 -4.72
C GLU A 44 9.81 -57.95 -3.70
N ILE A 45 8.89 -58.90 -3.52
CA ILE A 45 7.86 -58.88 -2.46
C ILE A 45 8.51 -58.82 -1.07
N CYS A 46 9.55 -59.62 -0.81
CA CYS A 46 10.27 -59.59 0.45
C CYS A 46 10.95 -58.23 0.69
N ARG A 47 11.58 -57.65 -0.34
CA ARG A 47 12.21 -56.31 -0.27
C ARG A 47 11.18 -55.20 -0.03
N LEU A 48 10.03 -55.28 -0.70
CA LEU A 48 8.93 -54.33 -0.53
C LEU A 48 8.29 -54.43 0.86
N ARG A 49 8.11 -55.65 1.40
CA ARG A 49 7.62 -55.88 2.78
C ARG A 49 8.59 -55.33 3.83
N LYS A 50 9.90 -55.57 3.67
CA LYS A 50 10.93 -55.00 4.57
C LYS A 50 10.96 -53.47 4.51
N LYS A 51 10.85 -52.88 3.32
CA LYS A 51 10.71 -51.41 3.18
C LYS A 51 9.42 -50.91 3.86
N GLY A 52 8.29 -51.58 3.65
CA GLY A 52 7.01 -51.23 4.28
C GLY A 52 7.06 -51.27 5.80
N ALA A 53 7.67 -52.30 6.39
CA ALA A 53 7.86 -52.41 7.84
C ALA A 53 8.75 -51.30 8.42
N SER A 54 9.89 -51.01 7.77
CA SER A 54 10.76 -49.89 8.14
C SER A 54 10.05 -48.53 8.04
N PHE A 55 9.24 -48.32 6.98
CA PHE A 55 8.44 -47.11 6.84
C PHE A 55 7.39 -46.98 7.93
N LYS A 56 6.71 -48.08 8.30
CA LYS A 56 5.70 -48.10 9.37
C LYS A 56 6.32 -47.78 10.74
N GLN A 57 7.45 -48.41 11.07
CA GLN A 57 8.21 -48.12 12.29
C GLN A 57 8.64 -46.65 12.36
N ARG A 58 9.21 -46.09 11.28
CA ARG A 58 9.60 -44.67 11.22
C ARG A 58 8.43 -43.70 11.31
N LEU A 59 7.23 -44.14 10.91
CA LEU A 59 5.98 -43.38 11.03
C LEU A 59 5.49 -43.38 12.47
N GLU A 60 5.49 -44.54 13.13
CA GLU A 60 5.18 -44.67 14.56
C GLU A 60 6.15 -43.87 15.44
N THR A 61 7.46 -43.88 15.13
CA THR A 61 8.44 -43.05 15.88
C THR A 61 8.19 -41.54 15.68
N ALA A 62 7.76 -41.15 14.48
CA ALA A 62 7.45 -39.75 14.17
C ALA A 62 6.14 -39.27 14.83
N GLN A 63 5.15 -40.14 14.92
CA GLN A 63 3.89 -39.88 15.63
C GLN A 63 4.16 -39.75 17.13
N LYS A 64 4.93 -40.66 17.73
CA LYS A 64 5.38 -40.56 19.13
C LYS A 64 6.14 -39.27 19.43
N PHE A 65 7.02 -38.81 18.51
CA PHE A 65 7.74 -37.55 18.66
C PHE A 65 6.84 -36.30 18.51
N SER A 66 5.78 -36.38 17.71
CA SER A 66 4.77 -35.32 17.57
C SER A 66 3.82 -35.21 18.78
N GLU A 67 3.63 -36.31 19.49
CA GLU A 67 2.80 -36.41 20.70
C GLU A 67 3.60 -36.14 21.99
N ASP A 68 4.94 -36.04 21.88
CA ASP A 68 5.81 -35.73 23.00
C ASP A 68 5.48 -34.37 23.63
N VAL A 69 5.16 -34.39 24.92
CA VAL A 69 4.76 -33.25 25.75
C VAL A 69 5.85 -32.16 25.74
N SER A 70 7.11 -32.56 25.57
CA SER A 70 8.28 -31.70 25.50
C SER A 70 8.28 -30.86 24.22
N PHE A 71 8.01 -31.50 23.08
CA PHE A 71 7.92 -30.86 21.77
C PHE A 71 6.73 -29.90 21.69
N GLN A 72 5.57 -30.30 22.24
CA GLN A 72 4.40 -29.43 22.32
C GLN A 72 4.62 -28.20 23.21
N ARG A 73 5.35 -28.34 24.32
CA ARG A 73 5.74 -27.21 25.18
C ARG A 73 6.63 -26.21 24.44
N VAL A 74 7.60 -26.69 23.66
CA VAL A 74 8.48 -25.82 22.85
C VAL A 74 7.69 -25.10 21.76
N ILE A 75 6.79 -25.80 21.06
CA ILE A 75 5.93 -25.19 20.03
C ILE A 75 5.03 -24.11 20.62
N LYS A 76 4.44 -24.34 21.80
CA LYS A 76 3.58 -23.34 22.46
C LYS A 76 4.31 -22.05 22.81
N LYS A 77 5.64 -22.08 23.01
CA LYS A 77 6.46 -20.89 23.28
C LYS A 77 6.80 -20.08 22.02
N LEU A 78 6.62 -20.63 20.82
CA LEU A 78 6.92 -19.93 19.57
C LEU A 78 5.78 -18.97 19.18
N GLN A 79 6.10 -17.93 18.41
CA GLN A 79 5.08 -17.07 17.80
C GLN A 79 4.23 -17.87 16.79
N ARG A 80 2.95 -17.51 16.63
CA ARG A 80 2.00 -18.22 15.75
C ARG A 80 2.53 -18.48 14.33
N PRO A 81 3.17 -17.53 13.61
CA PRO A 81 3.73 -17.80 12.30
C PRO A 81 4.83 -18.87 12.31
N ALA A 82 5.70 -18.86 13.33
CA ALA A 82 6.75 -19.86 13.48
C ALA A 82 6.18 -21.25 13.80
N GLN A 83 5.11 -21.32 14.60
CA GLN A 83 4.38 -22.57 14.84
C GLN A 83 3.80 -23.15 13.55
N LEU A 84 3.14 -22.32 12.73
CA LEU A 84 2.58 -22.71 11.44
C LEU A 84 3.67 -23.19 10.49
N PHE A 85 4.76 -22.43 10.35
CA PHE A 85 5.88 -22.80 9.50
C PHE A 85 6.50 -24.14 9.89
N LEU A 86 6.70 -24.37 11.20
CA LEU A 86 7.24 -25.64 11.70
C LEU A 86 6.30 -26.81 11.40
N ARG A 87 4.98 -26.64 11.62
CA ARG A 87 3.97 -27.65 11.27
C ARG A 87 4.02 -28.03 9.80
N MET A 88 4.22 -27.05 8.91
CA MET A 88 4.38 -27.31 7.48
C MET A 88 5.64 -28.15 7.19
N GLN A 89 6.74 -27.92 7.90
CA GLN A 89 7.99 -28.68 7.72
C GLN A 89 7.89 -30.14 8.18
N LEU A 90 7.03 -30.44 9.16
CA LEU A 90 6.75 -31.81 9.58
C LEU A 90 6.11 -32.65 8.45
N GLN A 91 5.47 -32.01 7.47
CA GLN A 91 4.93 -32.68 6.28
C GLN A 91 5.98 -33.05 5.23
N SER A 92 7.26 -32.74 5.44
CA SER A 92 8.37 -33.04 4.52
C SER A 92 8.48 -34.52 4.15
N LYS A 93 8.11 -35.42 5.08
CA LYS A 93 8.07 -36.87 4.87
C LYS A 93 7.03 -37.31 3.83
N LYS A 94 5.98 -36.52 3.59
CA LYS A 94 4.97 -36.80 2.57
C LYS A 94 5.49 -36.38 1.19
N LYS A 95 5.13 -37.16 0.16
CA LYS A 95 5.39 -36.78 -1.24
C LYS A 95 4.81 -35.39 -1.53
N PRO A 96 5.45 -34.56 -2.38
CA PRO A 96 4.98 -33.19 -2.64
C PRO A 96 3.50 -33.07 -3.00
N LYS A 97 2.95 -33.99 -3.81
CA LYS A 97 1.53 -34.03 -4.21
C LYS A 97 0.57 -34.46 -3.09
N GLY A 98 1.08 -35.12 -2.05
CA GLY A 98 0.32 -35.62 -0.90
C GLY A 98 0.32 -34.69 0.32
N ARG A 99 1.02 -33.54 0.25
CA ARG A 99 1.00 -32.53 1.30
C ARG A 99 -0.33 -31.78 1.27
N ARG A 100 -0.93 -31.56 2.44
CA ARG A 100 -2.22 -30.89 2.60
C ARG A 100 -2.02 -29.77 3.61
N PHE A 101 -2.17 -28.54 3.13
CA PHE A 101 -1.95 -27.33 3.94
C PHE A 101 -3.28 -26.73 4.39
N THR A 102 -3.32 -26.28 5.64
CA THR A 102 -4.46 -25.57 6.22
C THR A 102 -4.61 -24.18 5.61
N ILE A 103 -5.73 -23.51 5.88
CA ILE A 103 -5.96 -22.13 5.41
C ILE A 103 -4.95 -21.17 6.04
N ASP A 104 -4.72 -21.26 7.35
CA ASP A 104 -3.73 -20.44 8.06
C ASP A 104 -2.32 -20.60 7.49
N GLU A 105 -1.90 -21.84 7.20
CA GLU A 105 -0.60 -22.11 6.56
C GLU A 105 -0.51 -21.50 5.15
N LYS A 106 -1.60 -21.57 4.39
CA LYS A 106 -1.67 -20.96 3.05
C LYS A 106 -1.68 -19.44 3.12
N ILE A 107 -2.34 -18.83 4.10
CA ILE A 107 -2.35 -17.37 4.32
C ILE A 107 -0.94 -16.88 4.67
N LEU A 108 -0.27 -17.54 5.61
CA LEU A 108 1.13 -17.24 5.95
C LEU A 108 2.04 -17.37 4.73
N SER A 109 1.86 -18.44 3.96
CA SER A 109 2.63 -18.65 2.72
C SER A 109 2.31 -17.60 1.67
N LEU A 110 1.05 -17.15 1.60
CA LEU A 110 0.61 -16.14 0.67
C LEU A 110 1.24 -14.78 0.98
N SER A 111 1.36 -14.42 2.25
CA SER A 111 1.98 -13.15 2.64
C SER A 111 3.47 -13.11 2.26
N LEU A 112 4.18 -14.22 2.48
CA LEU A 112 5.57 -14.41 2.02
C LEU A 112 5.69 -14.37 0.49
N TYR A 113 4.81 -15.08 -0.22
CA TYR A 113 4.78 -15.09 -1.69
C TYR A 113 4.53 -13.69 -2.26
N LYS A 114 3.62 -12.93 -1.67
CA LYS A 114 3.30 -11.57 -2.09
C LYS A 114 4.40 -10.56 -1.78
N LYS A 115 5.17 -10.77 -0.70
CA LYS A 115 6.33 -9.93 -0.39
C LYS A 115 7.44 -10.09 -1.42
N SER A 116 7.78 -11.32 -1.78
CA SER A 116 8.77 -11.60 -2.82
C SER A 116 8.51 -12.95 -3.48
N PRO A 117 7.91 -12.98 -4.69
CA PRO A 117 7.68 -14.22 -5.43
C PRO A 117 8.97 -14.99 -5.74
N LYS A 118 10.07 -14.27 -6.00
CA LYS A 118 11.39 -14.86 -6.27
C LYS A 118 11.94 -15.54 -5.02
N ALA A 119 11.92 -14.86 -3.87
CA ALA A 119 12.37 -15.44 -2.62
C ALA A 119 11.49 -16.63 -2.20
N TYR A 120 10.17 -16.52 -2.35
CA TYR A 120 9.26 -17.63 -2.05
C TYR A 120 9.52 -18.85 -2.94
N LYS A 121 9.75 -18.66 -4.25
CA LYS A 121 10.12 -19.75 -5.17
C LYS A 121 11.40 -20.45 -4.73
N HIS A 122 12.39 -19.68 -4.26
CA HIS A 122 13.61 -20.22 -3.69
C HIS A 122 13.36 -20.94 -2.36
N LEU A 123 12.55 -20.39 -1.46
CA LEU A 123 12.18 -21.07 -0.21
C LEU A 123 11.45 -22.40 -0.46
N CYS A 124 10.63 -22.49 -1.51
CA CYS A 124 9.96 -23.74 -1.90
C CYS A 124 10.92 -24.87 -2.30
N SER A 125 12.18 -24.57 -2.69
CA SER A 125 13.15 -25.63 -3.00
C SER A 125 13.74 -26.27 -1.74
N TYR A 126 13.80 -25.52 -0.63
CA TYR A 126 14.34 -26.01 0.64
C TYR A 126 13.25 -26.48 1.63
N PHE A 127 12.11 -25.80 1.63
CA PHE A 127 11.07 -25.96 2.64
C PHE A 127 9.78 -26.54 2.06
N SER A 128 9.03 -27.25 2.90
CA SER A 128 7.71 -27.77 2.58
C SER A 128 6.67 -26.66 2.60
N LEU A 129 6.56 -25.93 1.49
CA LEU A 129 5.63 -24.82 1.31
C LEU A 129 4.56 -25.11 0.24
N PRO A 130 3.38 -24.47 0.30
CA PRO A 130 2.37 -24.50 -0.74
C PRO A 130 2.94 -24.11 -2.10
N SER A 131 2.45 -24.78 -3.15
CA SER A 131 2.86 -24.44 -4.51
C SER A 131 2.39 -23.05 -4.92
N ILE A 132 3.13 -22.41 -5.82
CA ILE A 132 2.77 -21.10 -6.39
C ILE A 132 1.37 -21.16 -7.04
N LYS A 133 1.02 -22.29 -7.68
CA LYS A 133 -0.32 -22.49 -8.26
C LYS A 133 -1.41 -22.45 -7.19
N ALA A 134 -1.18 -23.04 -6.01
CA ALA A 134 -2.11 -22.96 -4.90
C ALA A 134 -2.27 -21.53 -4.36
N MET A 135 -1.18 -20.76 -4.28
CA MET A 135 -1.23 -19.34 -3.89
C MET A 135 -1.98 -18.48 -4.90
N LYS A 136 -1.75 -18.68 -6.20
CA LYS A 136 -2.50 -18.00 -7.27
C LYS A 136 -3.99 -18.31 -7.22
N ARG A 137 -4.36 -19.57 -6.96
CA ARG A 137 -5.76 -19.98 -6.79
C ARG A 137 -6.41 -19.31 -5.58
N LEU A 138 -5.69 -19.22 -4.45
CA LEU A 138 -6.16 -18.55 -3.24
C LEU A 138 -6.42 -17.05 -3.49
N LEU A 139 -5.52 -16.39 -4.22
CA LEU A 139 -5.69 -14.99 -4.62
C LEU A 139 -6.89 -14.77 -5.53
N GLY A 140 -7.17 -15.71 -6.44
CA GLY A 140 -8.35 -15.65 -7.31
C GLY A 140 -9.67 -15.68 -6.55
N GLN A 141 -9.68 -16.17 -5.30
CA GLN A 141 -10.89 -16.15 -4.45
C GLN A 141 -11.21 -14.74 -3.93
N ILE A 142 -10.21 -13.86 -3.87
CA ILE A 142 -10.36 -12.48 -3.38
C ILE A 142 -10.91 -11.61 -4.51
N LYS A 143 -12.23 -11.43 -4.50
CA LYS A 143 -12.95 -10.54 -5.42
C LYS A 143 -12.97 -9.11 -4.86
N LEU A 144 -11.90 -8.37 -5.15
CA LEU A 144 -11.93 -6.90 -5.08
C LEU A 144 -12.18 -6.36 -6.48
N THR A 145 -13.26 -5.60 -6.61
CA THR A 145 -13.65 -4.85 -7.79
C THR A 145 -13.46 -3.36 -7.51
N THR A 146 -13.38 -2.58 -8.58
CA THR A 146 -13.47 -1.12 -8.50
C THR A 146 -14.74 -0.66 -7.77
N GLY A 147 -14.64 0.47 -7.09
CA GLY A 147 -15.66 1.08 -6.27
C GLY A 147 -15.62 0.64 -4.80
N ILE A 148 -16.81 0.59 -4.20
CA ILE A 148 -17.03 0.21 -2.81
C ILE A 148 -17.17 -1.29 -2.71
N ASN A 149 -16.43 -1.92 -1.80
CA ASN A 149 -16.57 -3.35 -1.53
C ASN A 149 -17.40 -3.59 -0.26
N PRO A 150 -18.64 -4.10 -0.36
CA PRO A 150 -19.51 -4.30 0.80
C PRO A 150 -18.91 -5.19 1.88
N ILE A 151 -18.11 -6.20 1.49
CA ILE A 151 -17.54 -7.18 2.42
C ILE A 151 -16.48 -6.50 3.30
N ILE A 152 -15.69 -5.57 2.74
CA ILE A 152 -14.76 -4.74 3.54
C ILE A 152 -15.54 -3.92 4.57
N PHE A 153 -16.60 -3.23 4.15
CA PHE A 153 -17.38 -2.36 5.03
C PHE A 153 -18.12 -3.13 6.13
N GLU A 154 -18.68 -4.31 5.82
CA GLU A 154 -19.27 -5.21 6.82
C GLU A 154 -18.24 -5.66 7.86
N LYS A 155 -17.01 -5.96 7.43
CA LYS A 155 -15.95 -6.35 8.35
C LYS A 155 -15.50 -5.18 9.24
N ILE A 156 -15.37 -3.99 8.66
CA ILE A 156 -15.08 -2.76 9.43
C ILE A 156 -16.19 -2.54 10.46
N LYS A 157 -17.46 -2.67 10.05
CA LYS A 157 -18.63 -2.52 10.94
C LYS A 157 -18.58 -3.44 12.15
N LYS A 158 -18.31 -4.73 11.95
CA LYS A 158 -18.13 -5.69 13.06
C LYS A 158 -16.99 -5.27 13.99
N THR A 159 -15.87 -4.84 13.42
CA THR A 159 -14.68 -4.42 14.20
C THR A 159 -14.91 -3.12 14.99
N MET A 160 -15.72 -2.21 14.45
CA MET A 160 -16.04 -0.93 15.09
C MET A 160 -17.17 -1.05 16.12
N ALA A 161 -18.00 -2.09 16.06
CA ALA A 161 -19.12 -2.29 16.99
C ALA A 161 -18.66 -2.39 18.46
N GLU A 162 -17.46 -2.93 18.68
CA GLU A 162 -16.87 -3.12 20.02
C GLU A 162 -16.07 -1.89 20.50
N ARG A 163 -15.95 -0.83 19.69
CA ARG A 163 -15.08 0.32 19.97
C ARG A 163 -15.84 1.56 20.44
N ASP A 164 -15.22 2.28 21.36
CA ASP A 164 -15.74 3.56 21.85
C ASP A 164 -15.74 4.65 20.76
N ALA A 165 -16.55 5.69 20.96
CA ALA A 165 -16.66 6.80 20.01
C ALA A 165 -15.31 7.47 19.66
N PRO A 166 -14.39 7.74 20.61
CA PRO A 166 -13.08 8.34 20.30
C PRO A 166 -12.18 7.44 19.44
N ASP A 167 -12.29 6.12 19.59
CA ASP A 167 -11.48 5.14 18.87
C ASP A 167 -11.97 4.92 17.43
N ARG A 168 -13.21 5.33 17.15
CA ARG A 168 -13.84 5.28 15.82
C ARG A 168 -13.60 6.54 14.99
N LEU A 169 -12.92 7.56 15.53
CA LEU A 169 -12.61 8.80 14.83
C LEU A 169 -11.60 8.55 13.71
N CYS A 170 -11.92 9.02 12.50
CA CYS A 170 -11.05 8.91 11.34
C CYS A 170 -11.07 10.16 10.45
N SER A 171 -9.99 10.30 9.69
CA SER A 171 -9.86 11.19 8.55
C SER A 171 -10.12 10.41 7.26
N LEU A 172 -10.83 11.02 6.32
CA LEU A 172 -11.00 10.48 4.97
C LEU A 172 -10.02 11.17 4.01
N ILE A 173 -9.00 10.43 3.58
CA ILE A 173 -7.93 10.91 2.70
C ILE A 173 -8.21 10.39 1.30
N PHE A 174 -8.06 11.23 0.28
CA PHE A 174 -8.18 10.80 -1.11
C PHE A 174 -7.24 11.56 -2.04
N ASP A 175 -6.79 10.85 -3.08
CA ASP A 175 -5.89 11.36 -4.12
C ASP A 175 -5.90 10.42 -5.34
N GLU A 176 -5.39 10.90 -6.47
CA GLU A 176 -5.26 10.14 -7.71
C GLU A 176 -3.82 9.69 -7.97
N VAL A 177 -3.65 8.48 -8.50
CA VAL A 177 -2.37 7.99 -9.01
C VAL A 177 -2.47 7.73 -10.51
N SER A 178 -1.50 8.24 -11.28
CA SER A 178 -1.43 8.00 -12.72
C SER A 178 -1.17 6.53 -13.05
N LEU A 179 -1.86 6.05 -14.07
CA LEU A 179 -1.77 4.70 -14.61
C LEU A 179 -1.31 4.73 -16.07
N THR A 180 -0.68 3.64 -16.51
CA THR A 180 -0.46 3.41 -17.94
C THR A 180 -1.76 2.91 -18.57
N ALA A 181 -2.34 3.69 -19.47
CA ALA A 181 -3.54 3.31 -20.22
C ALA A 181 -3.26 2.05 -21.05
N ASN A 182 -4.01 0.99 -20.79
CA ASN A 182 -3.81 -0.32 -21.42
C ASN A 182 -5.09 -1.16 -21.26
N ILE A 183 -5.41 -1.95 -22.29
CA ILE A 183 -6.47 -2.95 -22.22
C ILE A 183 -5.85 -4.34 -22.06
N THR A 184 -6.41 -5.14 -21.15
CA THR A 184 -6.04 -6.54 -20.95
C THR A 184 -7.29 -7.42 -21.02
N TYR A 185 -7.22 -8.49 -21.79
CA TYR A 185 -8.28 -9.50 -21.84
C TYR A 185 -8.17 -10.48 -20.66
N ASN A 186 -9.25 -10.68 -19.93
CA ASN A 186 -9.33 -11.65 -18.85
C ASN A 186 -10.10 -12.90 -19.32
N ALA A 187 -9.36 -13.95 -19.68
CA ALA A 187 -9.93 -15.21 -20.14
C ALA A 187 -10.80 -15.96 -19.10
N GLN A 188 -10.72 -15.61 -17.80
CA GLN A 188 -11.55 -16.25 -16.78
C GLN A 188 -12.96 -15.66 -16.69
N THR A 189 -13.08 -14.35 -16.91
CA THR A 189 -14.37 -13.64 -16.89
C THR A 189 -14.89 -13.36 -18.29
N ASP A 190 -14.09 -13.63 -19.33
CA ASP A 190 -14.37 -13.31 -20.73
C ASP A 190 -14.65 -11.82 -20.95
N GLU A 191 -13.85 -10.96 -20.30
CA GLU A 191 -14.05 -9.51 -20.30
C GLU A 191 -12.77 -8.75 -20.63
N MET A 192 -12.95 -7.61 -21.30
CA MET A 192 -11.89 -6.63 -21.53
C MET A 192 -11.79 -5.69 -20.33
N GLN A 193 -10.60 -5.62 -19.73
CA GLN A 193 -10.30 -4.77 -18.56
C GLN A 193 -9.41 -3.61 -18.97
N GLY A 194 -9.53 -2.46 -18.31
CA GLY A 194 -8.71 -1.27 -18.63
C GLY A 194 -9.49 0.01 -18.86
N PHE A 195 -10.82 -0.05 -18.84
CA PHE A 195 -11.69 1.10 -19.03
C PHE A 195 -11.89 1.91 -17.75
N ALA A 196 -12.14 3.21 -17.90
CA ALA A 196 -12.46 4.08 -16.79
C ALA A 196 -13.91 3.89 -16.32
N ASN A 197 -14.14 4.00 -15.02
CA ASN A 197 -15.46 3.90 -14.40
C ASN A 197 -16.36 5.09 -14.71
N ASN A 198 -15.79 6.29 -14.80
CA ASN A 198 -16.55 7.50 -15.12
C ASN A 198 -16.83 7.63 -16.63
N LYS A 199 -15.95 7.07 -17.48
CA LYS A 199 -16.02 7.13 -18.94
C LYS A 199 -15.70 5.75 -19.53
N PRO A 200 -16.69 4.85 -19.64
CA PRO A 200 -16.48 3.46 -20.06
C PRO A 200 -15.93 3.32 -21.49
N ASP A 201 -16.09 4.35 -22.32
CA ASP A 201 -15.56 4.47 -23.67
C ASP A 201 -14.05 4.80 -23.70
N ARG A 202 -13.46 5.17 -22.56
CA ARG A 202 -12.06 5.60 -22.46
C ARG A 202 -11.24 4.68 -21.58
N PHE A 203 -9.96 4.58 -21.91
CA PHE A 203 -9.00 3.85 -21.08
C PHE A 203 -8.72 4.62 -19.79
N ALA A 204 -8.65 3.88 -18.68
CA ALA A 204 -8.25 4.43 -17.40
C ALA A 204 -6.81 4.94 -17.49
N ASN A 205 -6.60 6.20 -17.11
CA ASN A 205 -5.27 6.80 -17.00
C ASN A 205 -4.94 7.23 -15.56
N HIS A 206 -5.91 7.18 -14.65
CA HIS A 206 -5.72 7.41 -13.22
C HIS A 206 -6.50 6.39 -12.39
N ALA A 207 -6.08 6.19 -11.14
CA ALA A 207 -6.87 5.55 -10.10
C ALA A 207 -7.08 6.53 -8.94
N LEU A 208 -8.32 6.91 -8.68
CA LEU A 208 -8.74 7.65 -7.49
C LEU A 208 -8.87 6.68 -6.32
N VAL A 209 -8.19 6.93 -5.22
CA VAL A 209 -8.23 6.05 -4.03
C VAL A 209 -8.70 6.81 -2.81
N PHE A 210 -9.61 6.19 -2.05
CA PHE A 210 -10.06 6.67 -0.76
C PHE A 210 -9.50 5.79 0.35
N MET A 211 -8.92 6.41 1.37
CA MET A 211 -8.35 5.76 2.53
C MET A 211 -8.88 6.42 3.80
N VAL A 212 -9.28 5.62 4.79
CA VAL A 212 -9.53 6.10 6.14
C VAL A 212 -8.27 5.98 6.98
N LYS A 213 -7.96 7.02 7.76
CA LYS A 213 -6.86 7.07 8.74
C LYS A 213 -7.43 7.35 10.12
N GLY A 214 -7.14 6.51 11.10
CA GLY A 214 -7.58 6.73 12.47
C GLY A 214 -6.89 7.93 13.11
N VAL A 215 -7.67 8.70 13.88
CA VAL A 215 -7.20 9.92 14.56
C VAL A 215 -6.54 9.58 15.89
N LYS A 216 -7.27 8.89 16.79
CA LYS A 216 -6.77 8.43 18.08
C LYS A 216 -6.04 7.09 17.95
N CYS A 217 -6.69 6.10 17.35
CA CYS A 217 -6.09 4.79 17.07
C CYS A 217 -5.25 4.84 15.79
N ASN A 218 -4.07 4.24 15.82
CA ASN A 218 -3.13 4.31 14.71
C ASN A 218 -3.41 3.26 13.60
N PHE A 219 -4.53 3.39 12.90
CA PHE A 219 -4.88 2.51 11.78
C PHE A 219 -5.01 3.26 10.45
N LYS A 220 -4.80 2.56 9.32
CA LYS A 220 -5.15 3.03 7.98
C LYS A 220 -5.79 1.92 7.15
N GLN A 221 -6.74 2.28 6.29
CA GLN A 221 -7.47 1.35 5.42
C GLN A 221 -7.95 2.04 4.13
N PRO A 222 -7.39 1.70 2.96
CA PRO A 222 -8.04 1.87 1.67
C PRO A 222 -9.42 1.24 1.69
N VAL A 223 -10.44 2.06 1.43
CA VAL A 223 -11.85 1.65 1.50
C VAL A 223 -12.51 1.58 0.12
N ALA A 224 -12.02 2.35 -0.84
CA ALA A 224 -12.52 2.35 -2.21
C ALA A 224 -11.44 2.82 -3.18
N TYR A 225 -11.49 2.34 -4.42
CA TYR A 225 -10.74 2.91 -5.52
C TYR A 225 -11.59 2.96 -6.78
N TYR A 226 -11.36 3.92 -7.66
CA TYR A 226 -12.08 4.10 -8.92
C TYR A 226 -11.07 4.33 -10.04
N PHE A 227 -11.23 3.65 -11.17
CA PHE A 227 -10.45 3.97 -12.36
C PHE A 227 -11.06 5.15 -13.08
N THR A 228 -10.27 6.18 -13.37
CA THR A 228 -10.77 7.45 -13.90
C THR A 228 -10.05 7.83 -15.19
N ASN A 229 -10.77 8.60 -16.02
CA ASN A 229 -10.21 9.34 -17.14
C ASN A 229 -10.83 10.73 -17.16
N ALA A 230 -10.00 11.78 -17.02
CA ALA A 230 -10.44 13.17 -16.98
C ALA A 230 -11.64 13.38 -16.03
N LEU A 231 -11.41 13.08 -14.75
CA LEU A 231 -12.40 13.23 -13.68
C LEU A 231 -12.79 14.71 -13.53
N ASP A 232 -14.09 14.98 -13.45
CA ASP A 232 -14.58 16.34 -13.17
C ASP A 232 -15.02 16.53 -11.70
N LYS A 233 -15.22 17.79 -11.31
CA LYS A 233 -15.57 18.16 -9.93
C LYS A 233 -16.95 17.65 -9.50
N ILE A 234 -17.90 17.49 -10.42
CA ILE A 234 -19.26 17.03 -10.15
C ILE A 234 -19.25 15.51 -9.90
N GLU A 235 -18.51 14.77 -10.73
CA GLU A 235 -18.25 13.34 -10.58
C GLU A 235 -17.56 13.06 -9.25
N LEU A 236 -16.46 13.76 -8.95
CA LEU A 236 -15.73 13.62 -7.70
C LEU A 236 -16.64 13.90 -6.48
N LYS A 237 -17.43 14.97 -6.53
CA LYS A 237 -18.40 15.30 -5.47
C LYS A 237 -19.38 14.15 -5.20
N LYS A 238 -19.93 13.52 -6.26
CA LYS A 238 -20.83 12.37 -6.13
C LYS A 238 -20.12 11.18 -5.49
N ILE A 239 -18.90 10.88 -5.91
CA ILE A 239 -18.10 9.79 -5.35
C ILE A 239 -17.81 10.03 -3.87
N ILE A 240 -17.38 11.25 -3.48
CA ILE A 240 -17.13 11.61 -2.08
C ILE A 240 -18.37 11.36 -1.23
N LYS A 241 -19.56 11.81 -1.66
CA LYS A 241 -20.81 11.58 -0.92
C LYS A 241 -21.10 10.09 -0.73
N THR A 242 -20.92 9.29 -1.77
CA THR A 242 -21.15 7.83 -1.72
C THR A 242 -20.18 7.13 -0.78
N VAL A 243 -18.89 7.46 -0.85
CA VAL A 243 -17.86 6.87 0.04
C VAL A 243 -18.10 7.28 1.49
N VAL A 244 -18.36 8.57 1.74
CA VAL A 244 -18.66 9.07 3.09
C VAL A 244 -19.85 8.33 3.68
N LYS A 245 -20.93 8.14 2.92
CA LYS A 245 -22.12 7.40 3.38
C LYS A 245 -21.77 6.00 3.89
N HIS A 246 -21.01 5.21 3.11
CA HIS A 246 -20.65 3.84 3.49
C HIS A 246 -19.65 3.80 4.66
N VAL A 247 -18.72 4.75 4.74
CA VAL A 247 -17.81 4.88 5.88
C VAL A 247 -18.60 5.16 7.16
N VAL A 248 -19.56 6.07 7.12
CA VAL A 248 -20.44 6.37 8.27
C VAL A 248 -21.29 5.16 8.66
N GLU A 249 -21.87 4.46 7.69
CA GLU A 249 -22.67 3.24 7.93
C GLU A 249 -21.86 2.08 8.55
N SER A 250 -20.52 2.07 8.37
CA SER A 250 -19.63 1.13 9.05
C SER A 250 -19.34 1.48 10.51
N GLY A 251 -19.91 2.56 11.04
CA GLY A 251 -19.73 3.01 12.42
C GLY A 251 -18.48 3.88 12.66
N LEU A 252 -17.71 4.17 11.61
CA LEU A 252 -16.63 5.16 11.67
C LEU A 252 -17.17 6.59 11.73
N ILE A 253 -16.44 7.48 12.40
CA ILE A 253 -16.80 8.89 12.56
C ILE A 253 -15.77 9.74 11.82
N ILE A 254 -16.18 10.33 10.70
CA ILE A 254 -15.32 11.15 9.86
C ILE A 254 -15.30 12.57 10.42
N VAL A 255 -14.15 13.01 10.93
CA VAL A 255 -13.99 14.38 11.45
C VAL A 255 -13.52 15.36 10.38
N ASN A 256 -12.75 14.88 9.40
CA ASN A 256 -12.21 15.70 8.32
C ASN A 256 -11.99 14.91 7.03
N THR A 257 -11.85 15.64 5.93
CA THR A 257 -11.26 15.12 4.68
C THR A 257 -9.91 15.75 4.42
N VAL A 258 -9.02 15.07 3.71
CA VAL A 258 -7.74 15.62 3.24
C VAL A 258 -7.55 15.31 1.76
N CYS A 259 -7.33 16.35 0.96
CA CYS A 259 -7.03 16.23 -0.47
C CYS A 259 -5.86 17.14 -0.90
N ASP A 260 -5.37 16.92 -2.12
CA ASP A 260 -4.43 17.84 -2.74
C ASP A 260 -5.15 19.13 -3.17
N GLN A 261 -4.40 20.11 -3.69
CA GLN A 261 -4.95 21.39 -4.14
C GLN A 261 -5.23 21.43 -5.65
N SER A 262 -5.49 20.30 -6.30
CA SER A 262 -5.90 20.29 -7.71
C SER A 262 -7.21 21.06 -7.89
N THR A 263 -7.40 21.65 -9.07
CA THR A 263 -8.59 22.47 -9.39
C THR A 263 -9.88 21.67 -9.25
N VAL A 264 -9.84 20.39 -9.58
CA VAL A 264 -10.97 19.45 -9.45
C VAL A 264 -11.31 19.22 -7.97
N ASN A 265 -10.31 18.94 -7.13
CA ASN A 265 -10.50 18.71 -5.69
C ASN A 265 -11.01 19.97 -4.98
N VAL A 266 -10.37 21.12 -5.21
CA VAL A 266 -10.79 22.41 -4.64
C VAL A 266 -12.22 22.75 -5.07
N GLY A 267 -12.55 22.53 -6.35
CA GLY A 267 -13.89 22.77 -6.89
C GLY A 267 -14.95 21.90 -6.23
N ALA A 268 -14.70 20.59 -6.11
CA ALA A 268 -15.63 19.64 -5.50
C ALA A 268 -15.89 19.96 -4.01
N ILE A 269 -14.83 20.25 -3.25
CA ILE A 269 -14.93 20.64 -1.84
C ILE A 269 -15.70 21.96 -1.69
N THR A 270 -15.41 22.95 -2.54
CA THR A 270 -16.10 24.25 -2.49
C THR A 270 -17.60 24.08 -2.72
N GLU A 271 -18.00 23.27 -3.70
CA GLU A 271 -19.43 22.99 -3.94
C GLU A 271 -20.09 22.27 -2.75
N LEU A 272 -19.41 21.28 -2.14
CA LEU A 272 -19.93 20.59 -0.95
C LEU A 272 -20.12 21.53 0.24
N VAL A 273 -19.18 22.44 0.46
CA VAL A 273 -19.25 23.47 1.50
C VAL A 273 -20.40 24.44 1.22
N GLN A 274 -20.58 24.87 -0.04
CA GLN A 274 -21.67 25.75 -0.45
C GLN A 274 -23.06 25.11 -0.27
N GLU A 275 -23.22 23.83 -0.67
CA GLU A 275 -24.44 23.06 -0.46
C GLU A 275 -24.79 22.99 1.04
N SER A 276 -23.77 22.76 1.87
CA SER A 276 -23.91 22.71 3.33
C SER A 276 -24.28 24.08 3.90
N ARG A 277 -23.64 25.16 3.45
CA ARG A 277 -23.99 26.53 3.84
C ARG A 277 -25.44 26.86 3.50
N ALA A 278 -25.89 26.53 2.29
CA ALA A 278 -27.28 26.73 1.87
C ALA A 278 -28.28 25.92 2.71
N MET A 279 -27.92 24.71 3.15
CA MET A 279 -28.72 23.94 4.10
C MET A 279 -28.83 24.63 5.47
N TYR A 280 -27.73 25.16 6.01
CA TYR A 280 -27.75 25.84 7.31
C TYR A 280 -28.60 27.12 7.27
N LEU A 281 -28.44 27.93 6.21
CA LEU A 281 -29.22 29.15 6.02
C LEU A 281 -30.73 28.87 5.91
N ARG A 282 -31.12 27.85 5.14
CA ARG A 282 -32.54 27.42 5.04
C ARG A 282 -33.13 26.96 6.37
N ASN A 283 -32.30 26.39 7.24
CA ASN A 283 -32.72 25.91 8.55
C ASN A 283 -32.56 26.97 9.67
N GLY A 284 -32.25 28.22 9.33
CA GLY A 284 -32.05 29.30 10.31
C GLY A 284 -30.85 29.11 11.24
N LYS A 285 -29.89 28.25 10.88
CA LYS A 285 -28.71 27.94 11.70
C LYS A 285 -27.50 28.77 11.31
N VAL A 286 -26.72 29.21 12.29
CA VAL A 286 -25.45 29.92 12.07
C VAL A 286 -24.43 28.96 11.44
N TRP A 287 -23.88 29.35 10.29
CA TRP A 287 -22.82 28.60 9.61
C TRP A 287 -21.44 29.04 10.14
N ARG A 288 -20.62 28.07 10.59
CA ARG A 288 -19.26 28.30 11.13
C ARG A 288 -18.26 27.29 10.56
N ASN A 289 -17.03 27.75 10.29
CA ASN A 289 -15.81 26.96 10.00
C ASN A 289 -15.80 26.17 8.68
N GLU A 290 -16.29 26.74 7.57
CA GLU A 290 -16.27 26.14 6.20
C GLU A 290 -16.53 24.63 6.12
N VAL A 291 -17.49 24.12 6.89
CA VAL A 291 -17.72 22.67 7.00
C VAL A 291 -18.64 22.11 5.92
N MET A 292 -18.44 20.82 5.62
CA MET A 292 -19.31 20.00 4.80
C MET A 292 -20.24 19.17 5.68
N HIS A 293 -21.51 19.06 5.31
CA HIS A 293 -22.49 18.22 6.00
C HIS A 293 -22.94 17.10 5.06
N ILE A 294 -22.48 15.87 5.33
CA ILE A 294 -22.75 14.70 4.49
C ILE A 294 -23.14 13.54 5.40
N ALA A 295 -24.23 12.84 5.07
CA ALA A 295 -24.73 11.70 5.84
C ALA A 295 -24.90 11.97 7.36
N GLY A 296 -25.34 13.18 7.72
CA GLY A 296 -25.54 13.58 9.12
C GLY A 296 -24.25 13.92 9.89
N GLN A 297 -23.08 13.88 9.24
CA GLN A 297 -21.79 14.23 9.85
C GLN A 297 -21.27 15.57 9.38
N LYS A 298 -20.80 16.38 10.34
CA LYS A 298 -20.05 17.62 10.10
C LYS A 298 -18.59 17.27 9.85
N ILE A 299 -18.12 17.51 8.63
CA ILE A 299 -16.78 17.12 8.17
C ILE A 299 -16.01 18.38 7.79
N ILE A 300 -14.80 18.52 8.34
CA ILE A 300 -13.93 19.68 8.10
C ILE A 300 -13.02 19.38 6.89
N PRO A 301 -13.05 20.17 5.81
CA PRO A 301 -12.13 19.98 4.70
C PRO A 301 -10.74 20.54 5.03
N LEU A 302 -9.70 19.75 4.83
CA LEU A 302 -8.29 20.15 4.91
C LEU A 302 -7.58 19.90 3.57
N TYR A 303 -6.50 20.64 3.34
CA TYR A 303 -5.60 20.43 2.23
C TYR A 303 -4.24 19.94 2.71
N ASP A 304 -3.56 19.18 1.87
CA ASP A 304 -2.28 18.58 2.23
C ASP A 304 -1.15 19.60 2.39
N VAL A 305 -0.63 19.70 3.61
CA VAL A 305 0.36 20.71 4.02
C VAL A 305 1.69 20.59 3.24
N PRO A 306 2.28 19.39 3.06
CA PRO A 306 3.39 19.16 2.13
C PRO A 306 3.14 19.75 0.73
N HIS A 307 1.97 19.51 0.15
CA HIS A 307 1.59 20.07 -1.14
C HIS A 307 1.45 21.59 -1.13
N LEU A 308 0.93 22.18 -0.05
CA LEU A 308 0.78 23.62 0.07
C LEU A 308 2.14 24.33 0.11
N ILE A 309 3.11 23.83 0.90
CA ILE A 309 4.48 24.40 0.91
C ILE A 309 5.16 24.27 -0.44
N LYS A 310 5.01 23.11 -1.08
CA LYS A 310 5.48 22.89 -2.45
C LYS A 310 4.86 23.91 -3.41
N GLY A 311 3.58 24.23 -3.25
CA GLY A 311 2.87 25.25 -4.00
C GLY A 311 3.42 26.67 -3.78
N VAL A 312 3.68 27.06 -2.54
CA VAL A 312 4.32 28.36 -2.21
C VAL A 312 5.69 28.47 -2.87
N ARG A 313 6.53 27.43 -2.72
CA ARG A 313 7.86 27.38 -3.35
C ARG A 313 7.77 27.45 -4.87
N ASN A 314 6.90 26.66 -5.48
CA ASN A 314 6.77 26.61 -6.94
C ASN A 314 6.27 27.92 -7.54
N ASN A 315 5.43 28.67 -6.83
CA ASN A 315 5.03 30.02 -7.27
C ASN A 315 6.19 31.00 -7.15
N LEU A 316 6.96 30.92 -6.06
CA LEU A 316 8.11 31.80 -5.82
C LEU A 316 9.22 31.64 -6.88
N LEU A 317 9.34 30.47 -7.51
CA LEU A 317 10.28 30.25 -8.63
C LEU A 317 10.00 31.17 -9.85
N THR A 318 8.77 31.65 -10.00
CA THR A 318 8.32 32.35 -11.22
C THR A 318 7.73 33.74 -10.93
N LYS A 319 7.53 34.07 -9.66
CA LYS A 319 6.81 35.26 -9.19
C LYS A 319 7.48 35.79 -7.93
N ASP A 320 7.46 37.10 -7.75
CA ASP A 320 7.94 37.72 -6.53
C ASP A 320 6.84 37.61 -5.45
N LEU A 321 7.19 37.24 -4.22
CA LEU A 321 6.27 37.15 -3.08
C LEU A 321 6.33 38.45 -2.29
N ILE A 322 5.18 39.08 -2.07
CA ILE A 322 5.04 40.25 -1.19
C ILE A 322 4.28 39.83 0.06
N TYR A 323 4.73 40.27 1.21
CA TYR A 323 4.04 40.07 2.48
C TYR A 323 4.25 41.26 3.40
N THR A 324 3.36 41.44 4.36
CA THR A 324 3.47 42.49 5.38
C THR A 324 3.64 41.85 6.75
N ILE A 325 4.66 42.28 7.47
CA ILE A 325 4.88 41.90 8.87
C ILE A 325 5.31 43.14 9.65
N ASN A 326 4.78 43.33 10.87
CA ASN A 326 5.07 44.50 11.70
C ASN A 326 4.89 45.84 10.96
N ASN A 327 3.83 45.96 10.15
CA ASN A 327 3.52 47.12 9.30
C ASN A 327 4.58 47.47 8.23
N SER A 328 5.55 46.59 7.99
CA SER A 328 6.53 46.72 6.91
C SER A 328 6.21 45.76 5.78
N GLN A 329 6.06 46.29 4.57
CA GLN A 329 5.91 45.46 3.37
C GLN A 329 7.29 44.99 2.91
N LYS A 330 7.41 43.68 2.70
CA LYS A 330 8.64 43.01 2.27
C LYS A 330 8.40 42.27 0.96
N ILE A 331 9.43 42.20 0.13
CA ILE A 331 9.44 41.53 -1.16
C ILE A 331 10.49 40.43 -1.12
N VAL A 332 10.10 39.22 -1.51
CA VAL A 332 10.95 38.04 -1.58
C VAL A 332 11.02 37.61 -3.03
N LYS A 333 12.25 37.54 -3.53
CA LYS A 333 12.54 37.06 -4.88
C LYS A 333 13.34 35.78 -4.81
N TRP A 334 13.24 34.93 -5.84
CA TRP A 334 13.95 33.65 -5.86
C TRP A 334 15.47 33.85 -5.89
N GLU A 335 15.92 34.93 -6.52
CA GLU A 335 17.33 35.31 -6.65
C GLU A 335 18.00 35.44 -5.28
N TYR A 336 17.28 35.86 -4.24
CA TYR A 336 17.84 35.95 -2.89
C TYR A 336 18.30 34.59 -2.37
N PHE A 337 17.54 33.52 -2.62
CA PHE A 337 17.95 32.15 -2.25
C PHE A 337 19.16 31.68 -3.05
N GLN A 338 19.24 32.06 -4.33
CA GLN A 338 20.39 31.73 -5.17
C GLN A 338 21.66 32.47 -4.69
N MET A 339 21.53 33.74 -4.31
CA MET A 339 22.63 34.54 -3.78
C MET A 339 23.14 33.99 -2.44
N ILE A 340 22.24 33.67 -1.51
CA ILE A 340 22.60 33.06 -0.23
C ILE A 340 23.32 31.74 -0.44
N TYR A 341 22.79 30.87 -1.31
CA TYR A 341 23.44 29.60 -1.62
C TYR A 341 24.81 29.79 -2.27
N ALA A 342 24.96 30.72 -3.21
CA ALA A 342 26.24 30.99 -3.86
C ALA A 342 27.29 31.52 -2.87
N ALA A 343 26.89 32.43 -1.98
CA ALA A 343 27.74 32.97 -0.93
C ALA A 343 28.11 31.94 0.14
N ASP A 344 27.20 31.03 0.51
CA ASP A 344 27.52 29.92 1.41
C ASP A 344 28.41 28.88 0.70
N LYS A 345 28.19 28.63 -0.59
CA LYS A 345 28.98 27.71 -1.40
C LYS A 345 30.44 28.15 -1.57
N SER A 346 30.72 29.45 -1.55
CA SER A 346 32.09 29.96 -1.70
C SER A 346 32.99 29.61 -0.50
N TYR A 347 32.44 29.23 0.66
CA TYR A 347 33.20 28.75 1.82
C TYR A 347 33.74 27.31 1.66
N GLY A 348 33.49 26.63 0.53
CA GLY A 348 34.10 25.33 0.22
C GLY A 348 33.37 24.14 0.86
N GLU A 349 34.06 23.32 1.66
CA GLU A 349 33.48 22.12 2.27
C GLU A 349 32.73 22.40 3.58
N LEU A 350 33.17 23.40 4.36
CA LEU A 350 32.61 23.74 5.67
C LEU A 350 31.44 24.73 5.55
N ARG A 351 30.46 24.37 4.74
CA ARG A 351 29.29 25.19 4.43
C ARG A 351 28.26 25.14 5.56
N LEU A 352 27.58 26.25 5.80
CA LEU A 352 26.51 26.31 6.81
C LEU A 352 25.23 25.63 6.30
N LEU A 353 24.97 25.66 4.99
CA LEU A 353 23.84 24.99 4.35
C LEU A 353 24.25 23.64 3.76
N ASP A 354 24.72 22.73 4.61
CA ASP A 354 25.17 21.37 4.27
C ASP A 354 24.13 20.56 3.44
N LYS A 355 22.85 20.73 3.76
CA LYS A 355 21.72 20.03 3.13
C LYS A 355 21.27 20.64 1.81
N ILE A 356 21.63 21.90 1.53
CA ILE A 356 21.18 22.61 0.35
C ILE A 356 22.16 22.34 -0.79
N THR A 357 21.60 21.93 -1.92
CA THR A 357 22.33 21.60 -3.15
C THR A 357 21.80 22.43 -4.32
N GLU A 358 22.45 22.35 -5.47
CA GLU A 358 21.96 23.02 -6.67
C GLU A 358 20.55 22.56 -7.07
N GLU A 359 20.15 21.32 -6.75
CA GLU A 359 18.79 20.81 -6.97
C GLU A 359 17.71 21.50 -6.11
N HIS A 360 18.11 22.34 -5.15
CA HIS A 360 17.21 23.12 -4.32
C HIS A 360 16.98 24.53 -4.86
N VAL A 361 18.01 25.14 -5.46
CA VAL A 361 18.02 26.56 -5.82
C VAL A 361 18.03 26.82 -7.32
N ASN A 362 18.62 25.94 -8.13
CA ASN A 362 18.70 26.13 -9.58
C ASN A 362 17.37 25.70 -10.25
N PRO A 363 16.58 26.61 -10.85
CA PRO A 363 15.31 26.29 -11.49
C PRO A 363 15.37 25.16 -12.52
N GLU A 364 16.50 24.96 -13.20
CA GLU A 364 16.70 23.90 -14.21
C GLU A 364 16.89 22.52 -13.59
N LYS A 365 17.46 22.45 -12.38
CA LYS A 365 17.76 21.19 -11.67
C LYS A 365 16.70 20.84 -10.63
N ILE A 366 15.80 21.78 -10.31
CA ILE A 366 14.79 21.61 -9.28
C ILE A 366 13.76 20.56 -9.69
N ASN A 367 13.66 19.51 -8.88
CA ASN A 367 12.50 18.62 -8.92
C ASN A 367 11.30 19.30 -8.23
N LYS A 368 10.37 19.84 -9.03
CA LYS A 368 9.16 20.53 -8.54
C LYS A 368 8.24 19.66 -7.69
N MET A 369 8.36 18.33 -7.77
CA MET A 369 7.53 17.39 -7.00
C MET A 369 8.10 17.05 -5.62
N ARG A 370 9.42 17.24 -5.41
CA ARG A 370 10.09 16.82 -4.18
C ARG A 370 9.83 17.79 -3.03
N VAL A 371 9.00 17.38 -2.07
CA VAL A 371 8.62 18.18 -0.89
C VAL A 371 9.84 18.51 -0.04
N LYS A 372 10.74 17.54 0.18
CA LYS A 372 11.98 17.73 0.94
C LYS A 372 12.77 18.97 0.51
N HIS A 373 12.90 19.22 -0.79
CA HIS A 373 13.63 20.40 -1.27
C HIS A 373 12.88 21.69 -0.94
N ALA A 374 11.53 21.68 -1.01
CA ALA A 374 10.73 22.84 -0.68
C ALA A 374 10.81 23.19 0.82
N THR A 375 10.73 22.20 1.71
CA THR A 375 10.82 22.42 3.16
C THR A 375 12.23 22.83 3.60
N GLN A 376 13.29 22.31 2.96
CA GLN A 376 14.67 22.70 3.27
C GLN A 376 15.00 24.14 2.84
N ILE A 377 14.39 24.65 1.76
CA ILE A 377 14.50 26.06 1.38
C ILE A 377 13.88 26.97 2.44
N PHE A 378 12.69 26.62 2.94
CA PHE A 378 12.03 27.34 4.03
C PHE A 378 12.42 26.82 5.41
N SER A 379 13.73 26.69 5.67
CA SER A 379 14.24 26.16 6.93
C SER A 379 14.82 27.23 7.85
N HIS A 380 14.84 26.95 9.15
CA HIS A 380 15.55 27.78 10.12
C HIS A 380 17.02 28.03 9.74
N SER A 381 17.73 27.03 9.22
CA SER A 381 19.12 27.17 8.76
C SER A 381 19.26 28.17 7.62
N MET A 382 18.32 28.19 6.66
CA MET A 382 18.34 29.17 5.57
C MET A 382 18.19 30.60 6.11
N ALA A 383 17.27 30.82 7.06
CA ALA A 383 17.05 32.12 7.68
C ALA A 383 18.28 32.61 8.47
N VAL A 384 18.92 31.73 9.25
CA VAL A 384 20.14 32.05 10.02
C VAL A 384 21.29 32.44 9.09
N VAL A 385 21.51 31.67 8.01
CA VAL A 385 22.59 31.95 7.06
C VAL A 385 22.33 33.23 6.29
N ALA A 386 21.07 33.52 5.93
CA ALA A 386 20.69 34.79 5.33
C ALA A 386 21.04 35.98 6.25
N GLU A 387 20.66 35.93 7.52
CA GLU A 387 20.97 36.99 8.49
C GLU A 387 22.48 37.15 8.69
N HIS A 388 23.18 36.04 8.90
CA HIS A 388 24.62 36.04 9.17
C HIS A 388 25.45 36.60 8.02
N LEU A 389 25.15 36.19 6.78
CA LEU A 389 25.88 36.65 5.60
C LEU A 389 25.56 38.11 5.25
N THR A 390 24.31 38.55 5.45
CA THR A 390 23.96 39.96 5.27
C THR A 390 24.58 40.84 6.35
N ALA A 391 24.57 40.42 7.63
CA ALA A 391 25.20 41.15 8.72
C ALA A 391 26.72 41.34 8.53
N ARG A 392 27.37 40.40 7.84
CA ARG A 392 28.79 40.48 7.46
C ARG A 392 29.07 41.31 6.20
N GLY A 393 28.03 41.83 5.54
CA GLY A 393 28.16 42.58 4.28
C GLY A 393 28.48 41.71 3.06
N ALA A 394 28.37 40.38 3.16
CA ALA A 394 28.62 39.46 2.04
C ALA A 394 27.43 39.35 1.07
N LEU A 395 26.25 39.82 1.49
CA LEU A 395 25.02 39.85 0.70
C LEU A 395 24.34 41.21 0.83
N PRO A 396 23.55 41.64 -0.17
CA PRO A 396 22.75 42.85 -0.04
C PRO A 396 21.75 42.78 1.11
N GLU A 397 21.46 43.94 1.69
CA GLU A 397 20.50 44.12 2.77
C GLU A 397 19.11 43.58 2.42
N ASP A 398 18.73 43.64 1.14
CA ASP A 398 17.48 43.09 0.61
C ASP A 398 17.30 41.58 0.87
N CYS A 399 18.39 40.81 1.04
CA CYS A 399 18.29 39.39 1.35
C CYS A 399 17.66 39.14 2.73
N ARG A 400 17.74 40.09 3.69
CA ARG A 400 17.05 39.98 4.98
C ARG A 400 15.53 39.89 4.85
N GLN A 401 14.97 40.33 3.73
CA GLN A 401 13.53 40.30 3.49
C GLN A 401 12.96 38.87 3.48
N ILE A 402 13.78 37.83 3.30
CA ILE A 402 13.32 36.43 3.31
C ILE A 402 13.13 35.85 4.73
N ILE A 403 13.78 36.43 5.74
CA ILE A 403 13.99 35.79 7.04
C ILE A 403 12.66 35.51 7.74
N ASP A 404 11.80 36.52 7.89
CA ASP A 404 10.56 36.38 8.66
C ASP A 404 9.60 35.38 8.03
N ILE A 405 9.42 35.43 6.71
CA ILE A 405 8.53 34.50 6.02
C ILE A 405 9.10 33.07 6.02
N THR A 406 10.42 32.90 5.92
CA THR A 406 11.08 31.59 5.98
C THR A 406 10.89 30.96 7.36
N LEU A 407 11.13 31.72 8.44
CA LEU A 407 10.92 31.25 9.81
C LEU A 407 9.45 30.98 10.10
N LEU A 408 8.53 31.81 9.59
CA LEU A 408 7.10 31.60 9.74
C LEU A 408 6.68 30.29 9.07
N LEU A 409 7.14 30.03 7.84
CA LEU A 409 6.81 28.81 7.10
C LEU A 409 7.46 27.55 7.71
N ASP A 410 8.71 27.61 8.20
CA ASP A 410 9.37 26.48 8.90
C ASP A 410 8.56 26.07 10.14
N ASN A 411 8.26 27.05 10.99
CA ASN A 411 7.51 26.81 12.23
C ASN A 411 6.08 26.37 11.93
N LEU A 412 5.42 26.98 10.94
CA LEU A 412 4.06 26.61 10.54
C LEU A 412 4.01 25.18 10.01
N PHE A 413 4.98 24.78 9.18
CA PHE A 413 5.08 23.39 8.70
C PHE A 413 5.20 22.41 9.86
N ASP A 414 6.08 22.71 10.83
CA ASP A 414 6.27 21.88 12.01
C ASP A 414 4.96 21.74 12.80
N THR A 415 4.21 22.84 13.01
CA THR A 415 2.91 22.77 13.72
C THR A 415 1.87 21.91 13.02
N LEU A 416 1.89 21.87 11.69
CA LEU A 416 0.88 21.20 10.88
C LEU A 416 1.30 19.78 10.46
N ASN A 417 2.50 19.34 10.84
CA ASN A 417 3.06 18.03 10.50
C ASN A 417 3.75 17.34 11.69
N GLY A 418 3.26 17.58 12.91
CA GLY A 418 3.78 17.03 14.16
C GLY A 418 3.38 15.56 14.36
N SER A 419 4.36 14.70 14.65
CA SER A 419 4.17 13.24 14.81
C SER A 419 4.48 12.71 16.20
N THR A 420 5.06 13.52 17.09
CA THR A 420 5.52 13.08 18.41
C THR A 420 4.60 13.57 19.52
N LEU A 421 4.27 12.69 20.47
CA LEU A 421 3.51 13.04 21.68
C LEU A 421 4.36 13.76 22.74
N THR A 422 5.67 13.70 22.60
CA THR A 422 6.64 14.42 23.43
C THR A 422 7.19 15.63 22.68
N ILE A 423 7.65 16.63 23.41
CA ILE A 423 8.41 17.74 22.81
C ILE A 423 9.70 17.15 22.23
N SER A 424 10.03 17.55 20.99
CA SER A 424 11.20 17.01 20.29
C SER A 424 12.48 17.30 21.10
N PRO A 425 13.39 16.31 21.26
CA PRO A 425 14.68 16.51 21.94
C PRO A 425 15.52 17.62 21.30
N ASN A 426 15.26 17.91 20.02
CA ASN A 426 16.02 18.85 19.20
C ASN A 426 15.58 20.32 19.41
N GLY A 427 14.79 20.63 20.45
CA GLY A 427 14.32 21.98 20.75
C GLY A 427 13.23 22.54 19.83
N LYS A 428 12.77 21.78 18.81
CA LYS A 428 11.66 22.18 17.94
C LYS A 428 10.32 21.96 18.64
N ILE A 429 9.87 22.99 19.36
CA ILE A 429 8.66 22.98 20.19
C ILE A 429 7.41 22.67 19.35
N TYR A 430 7.34 23.22 18.13
CA TYR A 430 6.19 23.09 17.23
C TYR A 430 6.01 21.70 16.59
N LYS A 431 6.96 20.77 16.77
CA LYS A 431 6.78 19.36 16.33
C LYS A 431 6.04 18.50 17.34
N GLY A 432 5.81 19.02 18.55
CA GLY A 432 5.03 18.35 19.59
C GLY A 432 3.55 18.27 19.24
N PRO A 433 2.74 17.67 20.13
CA PRO A 433 1.30 17.62 19.93
C PRO A 433 0.66 18.97 20.23
N VAL A 434 -0.45 19.26 19.54
CA VAL A 434 -1.31 20.40 19.90
C VAL A 434 -2.06 20.05 21.19
N LYS A 435 -1.97 20.94 22.17
CA LYS A 435 -2.67 20.89 23.47
C LYS A 435 -3.33 22.23 23.75
N GLN A 436 -4.16 22.30 24.79
CA GLN A 436 -4.91 23.52 25.13
C GLN A 436 -4.02 24.75 25.34
N SER A 437 -2.89 24.60 26.06
CA SER A 437 -1.93 25.66 26.36
C SER A 437 -0.71 25.67 25.43
N SER A 438 -0.74 24.92 24.33
CA SER A 438 0.42 24.78 23.46
C SER A 438 0.64 26.04 22.61
N PRO A 439 1.90 26.35 22.22
CA PRO A 439 2.22 27.58 21.48
C PRO A 439 1.68 27.59 20.04
N HIS A 440 1.16 26.46 19.56
CA HIS A 440 0.56 26.31 18.23
C HIS A 440 -0.53 27.35 17.97
N HIS A 441 -1.42 27.58 18.94
CA HIS A 441 -2.56 28.49 18.80
C HIS A 441 -2.12 29.94 18.51
N HIS A 442 -1.10 30.42 19.23
CA HIS A 442 -0.55 31.76 19.00
C HIS A 442 0.10 31.87 17.61
N LEU A 443 0.88 30.86 17.22
CA LEU A 443 1.52 30.84 15.91
C LEU A 443 0.49 30.78 14.78
N TRP A 444 -0.58 30.00 14.90
CA TRP A 444 -1.65 29.93 13.90
C TRP A 444 -2.35 31.27 13.71
N LYS A 445 -2.62 32.01 14.79
CA LYS A 445 -3.17 33.37 14.70
C LYS A 445 -2.22 34.31 13.93
N LYS A 446 -0.95 34.37 14.33
CA LYS A 446 0.08 35.18 13.66
C LYS A 446 0.27 34.78 12.19
N ALA A 447 0.29 33.48 11.90
CA ALA A 447 0.46 32.96 10.55
C ALA A 447 -0.71 33.39 9.64
N LYS A 448 -1.97 33.28 10.11
CA LYS A 448 -3.13 33.74 9.34
C LYS A 448 -3.07 35.24 9.04
N GLU A 449 -2.67 36.07 10.01
CA GLU A 449 -2.51 37.52 9.81
C GLU A 449 -1.50 37.82 8.70
N VAL A 450 -0.33 37.20 8.73
CA VAL A 450 0.69 37.39 7.69
C VAL A 450 0.26 36.80 6.36
N LEU A 451 -0.26 35.56 6.33
CA LEU A 451 -0.67 34.87 5.09
C LEU A 451 -1.79 35.62 4.35
N LYS A 452 -2.68 36.32 5.05
CA LYS A 452 -3.70 37.19 4.41
C LYS A 452 -3.10 38.36 3.63
N THR A 453 -1.88 38.78 3.97
CA THR A 453 -1.15 39.85 3.26
C THR A 453 -0.28 39.31 2.13
N VAL A 454 -0.10 37.98 2.04
CA VAL A 454 0.78 37.36 1.04
C VAL A 454 0.16 37.47 -0.35
N LYS A 455 0.92 38.07 -1.26
CA LYS A 455 0.57 38.25 -2.67
C LYS A 455 1.72 37.80 -3.55
N PHE A 456 1.40 37.28 -4.73
CA PHE A 456 2.41 36.95 -5.74
C PHE A 456 2.29 37.86 -6.94
N ILE A 457 3.41 38.46 -7.35
CA ILE A 457 3.50 39.36 -8.49
C ILE A 457 4.24 38.68 -9.63
N LYS A 458 3.58 38.58 -10.78
CA LYS A 458 4.19 38.15 -12.03
C LYS A 458 4.66 39.38 -12.82
N LYS A 459 5.89 39.34 -13.32
CA LYS A 459 6.40 40.30 -14.31
C LYS A 459 5.94 39.83 -15.70
N VAL A 460 5.18 40.67 -16.40
CA VAL A 460 4.66 40.41 -17.74
C VAL A 460 5.20 41.48 -18.67
N ASN A 461 5.91 41.07 -19.72
CA ASN A 461 6.35 41.99 -20.76
C ASN A 461 5.21 42.18 -21.76
N VAL A 462 4.71 43.40 -21.89
CA VAL A 462 3.75 43.78 -22.94
C VAL A 462 4.32 45.01 -23.63
N ALA A 463 4.58 44.91 -24.94
CA ALA A 463 5.08 46.02 -25.77
C ALA A 463 6.29 46.75 -25.13
N ASP A 464 7.35 46.01 -24.81
CA ASP A 464 8.60 46.51 -24.20
C ASP A 464 8.45 47.21 -22.83
N LYS A 465 7.28 47.13 -22.19
CA LYS A 465 7.06 47.58 -20.80
C LYS A 465 6.84 46.39 -19.86
N ILE A 466 7.49 46.43 -18.70
CA ILE A 466 7.32 45.43 -17.62
C ILE A 466 6.08 45.80 -16.81
N HIS A 467 4.99 45.05 -17.01
CA HIS A 467 3.80 45.12 -16.19
C HIS A 467 3.90 44.15 -15.00
N LYS A 468 3.44 44.59 -13.82
CA LYS A 468 3.35 43.77 -12.62
C LYS A 468 1.88 43.36 -12.41
N ALA A 469 1.60 42.07 -12.54
CA ALA A 469 0.25 41.53 -12.34
C ALA A 469 0.19 40.73 -11.04
N GLU A 470 -0.71 41.11 -10.13
CA GLU A 470 -1.04 40.31 -8.96
C GLU A 470 -1.73 39.02 -9.39
N THR A 471 -1.28 37.88 -8.86
CA THR A 471 -1.85 36.57 -9.17
C THR A 471 -2.33 35.89 -7.90
N THR A 472 -3.58 35.42 -7.92
CA THR A 472 -4.11 34.58 -6.84
C THR A 472 -3.40 33.22 -6.84
N VAL A 473 -2.85 32.84 -5.69
CA VAL A 473 -2.19 31.55 -5.50
C VAL A 473 -3.04 30.68 -4.57
N PRO A 474 -3.67 29.60 -5.08
CA PRO A 474 -4.52 28.73 -4.28
C PRO A 474 -3.85 28.20 -3.02
N SER A 475 -2.53 27.97 -3.06
CA SER A 475 -1.78 27.41 -1.93
C SER A 475 -1.82 28.30 -0.69
N VAL A 476 -1.81 29.62 -0.84
CA VAL A 476 -1.89 30.55 0.31
C VAL A 476 -3.29 30.54 0.91
N THR A 477 -4.32 30.62 0.06
CA THR A 477 -5.72 30.55 0.50
C THR A 477 -6.02 29.22 1.18
N ASN A 478 -5.56 28.11 0.60
CA ASN A 478 -5.77 26.77 1.16
C ASN A 478 -4.93 26.54 2.42
N PHE A 479 -3.80 27.23 2.59
CA PHE A 479 -3.07 27.27 3.87
C PHE A 479 -3.91 27.88 4.97
N ILE A 480 -4.52 29.05 4.73
CA ILE A 480 -5.39 29.72 5.70
C ILE A 480 -6.56 28.81 6.06
N LYS A 481 -7.23 28.22 5.06
CA LYS A 481 -8.34 27.27 5.28
C LYS A 481 -7.90 26.05 6.09
N THR A 482 -6.72 25.52 5.84
CA THR A 482 -6.18 24.37 6.58
C THR A 482 -5.88 24.74 8.03
N ILE A 483 -5.35 25.94 8.30
CA ILE A 483 -5.14 26.42 9.68
C ILE A 483 -6.49 26.57 10.41
N GLU A 484 -7.47 27.22 9.78
CA GLU A 484 -8.82 27.37 10.35
C GLU A 484 -9.51 26.01 10.59
N GLY A 485 -9.30 25.06 9.68
CA GLY A 485 -9.78 23.69 9.84
C GLY A 485 -9.09 22.93 10.97
N MET A 486 -7.78 23.12 11.17
CA MET A 486 -7.02 22.51 12.28
C MET A 486 -7.44 23.08 13.64
N GLU A 487 -7.72 24.38 13.73
CA GLU A 487 -8.31 25.00 14.92
C GLU A 487 -9.69 24.40 15.22
N ALA A 488 -10.56 24.31 14.21
CA ALA A 488 -11.89 23.71 14.35
C ALA A 488 -11.84 22.22 14.73
N LEU A 489 -10.83 21.49 14.23
CA LEU A 489 -10.58 20.10 14.63
C LEU A 489 -10.14 20.00 16.07
N TRP A 490 -9.22 20.87 16.52
CA TRP A 490 -8.80 20.89 17.92
C TRP A 490 -9.99 21.14 18.85
N GLU A 491 -10.84 22.12 18.54
CA GLU A 491 -12.06 22.40 19.30
C GLU A 491 -13.00 21.19 19.36
N LEU A 492 -13.18 20.48 18.24
CA LEU A 492 -14.01 19.28 18.18
C LEU A 492 -13.42 18.15 19.03
N LEU A 493 -12.12 17.87 18.89
CA LEU A 493 -11.44 16.75 19.53
C LEU A 493 -11.30 16.96 21.04
N SER A 494 -10.86 18.14 21.46
CA SER A 494 -10.73 18.50 22.88
C SER A 494 -12.09 18.72 23.54
N GLY A 495 -13.02 19.41 22.86
CA GLY A 495 -14.32 19.78 23.41
C GLY A 495 -15.27 18.60 23.54
N LYS A 496 -15.53 17.90 22.41
CA LYS A 496 -16.53 16.82 22.33
C LYS A 496 -15.97 15.46 22.73
N TYR A 497 -14.75 15.13 22.30
CA TYR A 497 -14.15 13.80 22.51
C TYR A 497 -13.13 13.75 23.65
N LYS A 498 -12.88 14.89 24.32
CA LYS A 498 -11.99 15.02 25.49
C LYS A 498 -10.58 14.44 25.24
N LEU A 499 -10.04 14.64 24.04
CA LEU A 499 -8.66 14.27 23.74
C LEU A 499 -7.69 15.31 24.32
N ASP A 500 -6.66 14.85 25.03
CA ASP A 500 -5.64 15.72 25.66
C ASP A 500 -4.64 16.30 24.67
N ALA A 501 -4.49 15.65 23.51
CA ALA A 501 -3.46 15.94 22.53
C ALA A 501 -3.95 15.62 21.11
N MET A 502 -3.52 16.43 20.14
CA MET A 502 -3.77 16.21 18.72
C MET A 502 -2.44 16.16 17.95
N LEU A 503 -2.22 15.06 17.22
CA LEU A 503 -1.08 14.87 16.32
C LEU A 503 -1.47 15.35 14.93
N THR A 504 -0.91 16.47 14.48
CA THR A 504 -1.31 17.12 13.22
C THR A 504 -0.93 16.31 11.99
N ARG A 505 0.11 15.46 12.09
CA ARG A 505 0.49 14.53 11.02
C ARG A 505 -0.61 13.51 10.66
N HIS A 506 -1.55 13.22 11.56
CA HIS A 506 -2.66 12.31 11.24
C HIS A 506 -3.67 12.90 10.25
N PHE A 507 -3.54 14.19 9.91
CA PHE A 507 -4.43 14.92 9.02
C PHE A 507 -3.73 15.40 7.73
N ASN A 508 -2.71 14.66 7.27
CA ASN A 508 -2.05 14.86 5.99
C ASN A 508 -2.27 13.66 5.03
N GLN A 509 -1.76 13.76 3.79
CA GLN A 509 -1.92 12.71 2.78
C GLN A 509 -0.77 11.67 2.75
N ASP A 510 0.25 11.81 3.59
CA ASP A 510 1.41 10.91 3.60
C ASP A 510 1.03 9.41 3.63
N PRO A 511 0.04 8.95 4.43
CA PRO A 511 -0.33 7.53 4.45
C PRO A 511 -0.80 7.00 3.08
N LEU A 512 -1.48 7.86 2.31
CA LEU A 512 -1.97 7.52 0.97
C LEU A 512 -0.84 7.60 -0.07
N GLU A 513 0.03 8.61 0.01
CA GLU A 513 1.21 8.70 -0.84
C GLU A 513 2.16 7.50 -0.64
N ASN A 514 2.38 7.09 0.62
CA ASN A 514 3.14 5.90 0.95
C ASN A 514 2.51 4.63 0.38
N PHE A 515 1.17 4.55 0.39
CA PHE A 515 0.45 3.48 -0.26
C PHE A 515 0.66 3.47 -1.78
N PHE A 516 0.65 4.62 -2.45
CA PHE A 516 1.00 4.70 -3.87
C PHE A 516 2.46 4.34 -4.15
N GLY A 517 3.39 4.76 -3.30
CA GLY A 517 4.80 4.36 -3.37
C GLY A 517 4.97 2.84 -3.27
N ASN A 518 4.20 2.19 -2.39
CA ASN A 518 4.16 0.75 -2.23
C ASN A 518 3.58 0.05 -3.48
N ILE A 519 2.51 0.60 -4.07
CA ILE A 519 1.94 0.10 -5.33
C ILE A 519 2.97 0.17 -6.46
N ARG A 520 3.64 1.32 -6.64
CA ARG A 520 4.66 1.51 -7.69
C ARG A 520 5.90 0.63 -7.46
N SER A 521 6.23 0.32 -6.22
CA SER A 521 7.36 -0.54 -5.88
C SER A 521 7.07 -2.03 -6.11
N TYR A 522 5.79 -2.39 -6.14
CA TYR A 522 5.35 -3.77 -6.30
C TYR A 522 5.78 -4.34 -7.66
N GLY A 523 6.36 -5.55 -7.67
CA GLY A 523 6.75 -6.24 -8.91
C GLY A 523 8.06 -5.76 -9.57
N ALA A 524 9.02 -5.26 -8.78
CA ALA A 524 10.32 -4.73 -9.24
C ALA A 524 10.28 -3.32 -9.87
N ARG A 525 9.60 -2.38 -9.18
CA ARG A 525 9.45 -0.95 -9.54
C ARG A 525 8.67 -0.71 -10.84
N ASN A 526 7.40 -1.09 -10.85
CA ASN A 526 6.46 -0.63 -11.87
C ASN A 526 6.02 0.82 -11.59
N VAL A 527 6.81 1.79 -12.07
CA VAL A 527 6.63 3.22 -11.76
C VAL A 527 5.27 3.78 -12.22
N ALA A 528 4.66 3.16 -13.24
CA ALA A 528 3.36 3.52 -13.80
C ALA A 528 2.53 2.24 -14.08
N PRO A 529 1.87 1.65 -13.08
CA PRO A 529 1.09 0.43 -13.28
C PRO A 529 -0.10 0.67 -14.20
N ASN A 530 -0.51 -0.37 -14.95
CA ASN A 530 -1.83 -0.36 -15.59
C ASN A 530 -2.92 -0.78 -14.59
N SER A 531 -4.20 -0.72 -14.98
CA SER A 531 -5.33 -1.04 -14.10
C SER A 531 -5.25 -2.44 -13.46
N VAL A 532 -4.88 -3.46 -14.23
CA VAL A 532 -4.75 -4.85 -13.75
C VAL A 532 -3.60 -4.99 -12.75
N ALA A 533 -2.45 -4.38 -13.05
CA ALA A 533 -1.29 -4.37 -12.15
C ALA A 533 -1.61 -3.59 -10.86
N PHE A 534 -2.32 -2.47 -10.97
CA PHE A 534 -2.77 -1.67 -9.83
C PHE A 534 -3.68 -2.50 -8.92
N GLU A 535 -4.71 -3.15 -9.45
CA GLU A 535 -5.61 -4.01 -8.68
C GLU A 535 -4.86 -5.17 -8.01
N GLY A 536 -3.94 -5.79 -8.74
CA GLY A 536 -3.09 -6.87 -8.21
C GLY A 536 -2.18 -6.42 -7.07
N ALA A 537 -1.64 -5.20 -7.15
CA ALA A 537 -0.83 -4.58 -6.10
C ALA A 537 -1.70 -4.16 -4.89
N TYR A 538 -2.87 -3.54 -5.13
CA TYR A 538 -3.84 -3.18 -4.11
C TYR A 538 -4.23 -4.41 -3.27
N LYS A 539 -4.63 -5.50 -3.93
CA LYS A 539 -4.92 -6.81 -3.29
C LYS A 539 -3.75 -7.31 -2.44
N ALA A 540 -2.52 -7.23 -2.98
CA ALA A 540 -1.34 -7.73 -2.30
C ALA A 540 -0.98 -6.92 -1.04
N LEU A 541 -1.09 -5.58 -1.11
CA LEU A 541 -0.78 -4.71 0.02
C LEU A 541 -1.77 -4.90 1.17
N MET A 542 -3.04 -5.11 0.85
CA MET A 542 -4.08 -5.40 1.85
C MET A 542 -3.96 -6.78 2.50
N LEU A 543 -3.33 -7.75 1.83
CA LEU A 543 -3.00 -9.05 2.44
C LEU A 543 -1.77 -8.97 3.34
N ASN A 544 -0.84 -8.07 3.04
CA ASN A 544 0.46 -7.99 3.70
C ASN A 544 0.54 -6.88 4.76
N ASN A 545 -0.57 -6.26 5.15
CA ASN A 545 -0.59 -5.10 6.06
C ASN A 545 0.37 -3.99 5.60
N TYR A 546 0.42 -3.72 4.30
CA TYR A 546 1.32 -2.73 3.69
C TYR A 546 2.81 -2.95 3.92
N SER A 547 3.22 -4.13 4.37
CA SER A 547 4.63 -4.42 4.60
C SER A 547 5.35 -4.54 3.25
N THR A 548 5.88 -3.42 2.75
CA THR A 548 6.85 -3.33 1.65
C THR A 548 7.95 -2.34 2.07
N PRO A 549 9.23 -2.60 1.73
CA PRO A 549 10.31 -1.69 2.10
C PRO A 549 10.05 -0.31 1.49
N HIS A 550 10.11 0.73 2.32
CA HIS A 550 9.96 2.12 1.89
C HIS A 550 11.05 2.48 0.87
N SER A 551 10.68 3.21 -0.19
CA SER A 551 11.63 3.56 -1.26
C SER A 551 12.60 4.62 -0.75
N ARG A 552 13.92 4.41 -0.95
CA ARG A 552 14.97 5.39 -0.60
C ARG A 552 14.79 6.78 -1.25
N GLY A 553 13.97 6.86 -2.31
CA GLY A 553 13.65 8.11 -3.01
C GLY A 553 12.17 8.54 -2.90
N ALA A 554 11.42 8.04 -1.92
CA ALA A 554 10.04 8.46 -1.70
C ALA A 554 9.93 9.96 -1.36
N ASN A 555 8.81 10.58 -1.74
CA ASN A 555 8.54 11.99 -1.45
C ASN A 555 7.96 12.22 -0.04
N CYS A 556 7.36 11.20 0.55
CA CYS A 556 6.86 11.16 1.91
C CYS A 556 7.79 10.37 2.82
N GLU A 557 7.76 10.65 4.13
CA GLU A 557 8.49 9.85 5.11
C GLU A 557 7.73 8.54 5.41
N GLU A 558 8.45 7.54 5.93
CA GLU A 558 7.88 6.24 6.29
C GLU A 558 6.81 6.36 7.39
N ASP A 559 5.71 5.62 7.24
CA ASP A 559 4.60 5.64 8.19
C ASP A 559 4.44 4.30 8.93
N VAL A 560 4.35 4.36 10.27
CA VAL A 560 4.25 3.16 11.14
C VAL A 560 2.78 2.79 11.40
N ASN A 561 1.93 2.90 10.38
CA ASN A 561 0.48 2.70 10.50
C ASN A 561 0.07 1.22 10.41
N GLU A 562 -0.88 0.78 11.24
CA GLU A 562 -1.44 -0.58 11.18
C GLU A 562 -2.60 -0.68 10.19
N CYS A 563 -2.77 -1.84 9.56
CA CYS A 563 -3.93 -2.11 8.70
C CYS A 563 -5.16 -2.41 9.56
N LEU A 564 -6.26 -1.70 9.32
CA LEU A 564 -7.46 -1.91 10.12
C LEU A 564 -8.02 -3.33 9.95
N GLN A 565 -8.11 -3.81 8.70
CA GLN A 565 -8.51 -5.18 8.38
C GLN A 565 -7.68 -5.73 7.22
N THR A 566 -7.19 -6.95 7.38
CA THR A 566 -6.45 -7.65 6.32
C THR A 566 -7.43 -8.43 5.45
N LEU A 567 -7.11 -8.71 4.18
CA LEU A 567 -8.03 -9.50 3.32
C LEU A 567 -8.11 -10.98 3.68
N GLU A 568 -7.55 -11.41 4.82
CA GLU A 568 -7.64 -12.80 5.27
C GLU A 568 -9.08 -13.27 5.48
N PHE A 569 -9.99 -12.37 5.84
CA PHE A 569 -11.40 -12.72 6.06
C PHE A 569 -12.08 -13.23 4.78
N PHE A 570 -11.70 -12.74 3.59
CA PHE A 570 -12.22 -13.24 2.30
C PHE A 570 -11.91 -14.72 2.09
N ILE A 571 -10.82 -15.20 2.67
CA ILE A 571 -10.35 -16.58 2.54
C ILE A 571 -10.99 -17.46 3.62
N LYS A 572 -11.17 -16.93 4.84
CA LYS A 572 -11.67 -17.68 6.00
C LYS A 572 -13.19 -17.87 5.97
N GLU A 573 -13.97 -16.83 5.66
CA GLU A 573 -15.45 -16.84 5.80
C GLU A 573 -16.17 -17.68 4.72
N LYS A 574 -15.52 -17.96 3.58
CA LYS A 574 -16.14 -18.75 2.48
C LYS A 574 -16.20 -20.26 2.71
N ILE A 575 -15.52 -20.78 3.74
CA ILE A 575 -15.38 -22.22 4.00
C ILE A 575 -16.26 -22.68 5.17
N GLU A 576 -16.92 -21.75 5.87
CA GLU A 576 -17.89 -22.08 6.94
C GLU A 576 -19.32 -22.32 6.41
N ALA A 577 -19.54 -22.26 5.09
CA ALA A 577 -20.80 -22.75 4.51
C ALA A 577 -20.81 -24.29 4.54
N PRO A 578 -21.88 -24.95 5.04
CA PRO A 578 -21.93 -26.40 5.12
C PRO A 578 -21.95 -26.97 3.70
N GLU A 579 -20.90 -27.71 3.33
CA GLU A 579 -20.88 -28.51 2.12
C GLU A 579 -21.96 -29.60 2.25
N SER A 580 -22.93 -29.58 1.34
CA SER A 580 -23.87 -30.69 1.14
C SER A 580 -23.10 -31.97 0.74
N PRO A 581 -23.59 -33.16 1.14
CA PRO A 581 -22.86 -34.41 0.94
C PRO A 581 -22.84 -34.79 -0.54
N ASP A 582 -21.67 -34.71 -1.16
CA ASP A 582 -21.49 -35.15 -2.55
C ASP A 582 -21.09 -36.62 -2.61
N VAL A 583 -21.83 -37.34 -3.45
CA VAL A 583 -21.84 -38.78 -3.64
C VAL A 583 -20.56 -39.22 -4.36
N SER A 584 -19.85 -40.18 -3.79
CA SER A 584 -18.66 -40.79 -4.38
C SER A 584 -19.05 -41.88 -5.40
N GLU A 585 -18.89 -41.61 -6.69
CA GLU A 585 -18.73 -42.65 -7.71
C GLU A 585 -17.23 -42.84 -8.01
N GLU A 586 -16.75 -44.05 -7.73
CA GLU A 586 -15.42 -44.52 -8.07
C GLU A 586 -15.33 -44.78 -9.59
N GLN A 587 -14.38 -44.13 -10.26
CA GLN A 587 -13.90 -44.59 -11.56
C GLN A 587 -12.38 -44.70 -11.54
N GLU A 588 -11.92 -45.95 -11.57
CA GLU A 588 -10.53 -46.35 -11.83
C GLU A 588 -10.09 -45.87 -13.21
N ILE A 589 -8.92 -45.22 -13.30
CA ILE A 589 -8.24 -44.98 -14.57
C ILE A 589 -6.79 -45.45 -14.49
N HIS A 590 -6.46 -46.32 -15.44
CA HIS A 590 -5.19 -47.02 -15.66
C HIS A 590 -3.97 -46.10 -15.88
N PHE A 591 -2.82 -46.54 -15.35
CA PHE A 591 -1.51 -45.94 -15.57
C PHE A 591 -0.87 -46.44 -16.88
N ASN A 592 -0.50 -45.52 -17.78
CA ASN A 592 0.57 -45.75 -18.74
C ASN A 592 1.90 -45.22 -18.19
N LYS A 593 2.88 -46.13 -18.10
CA LYS A 593 4.26 -45.89 -17.71
C LYS A 593 5.06 -45.41 -18.91
N GLU A 594 5.71 -44.26 -18.79
CA GLU A 594 7.05 -44.04 -19.33
C GLU A 594 7.90 -43.37 -18.25
N ILE A 595 9.00 -44.03 -17.89
CA ILE A 595 9.96 -43.58 -16.89
C ILE A 595 11.26 -43.29 -17.65
N CYS A 596 11.64 -42.01 -17.75
CA CYS A 596 13.04 -41.64 -17.96
C CYS A 596 13.73 -41.56 -16.59
N LEU A 597 14.82 -42.31 -16.46
CA LEU A 597 15.75 -42.31 -15.34
C LEU A 597 16.69 -41.11 -15.49
N GLU A 598 16.67 -40.19 -14.52
CA GLU A 598 17.82 -39.32 -14.25
C GLU A 598 18.21 -39.44 -12.76
N GLN A 599 19.52 -39.56 -12.56
CA GLN A 599 20.19 -39.96 -11.34
C GLN A 599 20.12 -38.89 -10.23
N PRO A 600 20.16 -39.28 -8.94
CA PRO A 600 20.25 -38.32 -7.85
C PRO A 600 21.70 -37.86 -7.66
N ILE A 601 21.90 -36.54 -7.60
CA ILE A 601 23.14 -35.93 -7.09
C ILE A 601 23.20 -36.17 -5.58
N GLU A 602 24.23 -36.88 -5.14
CA GLU A 602 24.55 -37.09 -3.73
C GLU A 602 24.93 -35.77 -3.07
N ALA A 603 24.12 -35.34 -2.11
CA ALA A 603 24.49 -34.27 -1.18
C ALA A 603 25.08 -34.94 0.08
N ASP A 604 26.32 -34.54 0.38
CA ASP A 604 27.21 -35.11 1.38
C ASP A 604 26.60 -35.19 2.80
N SER A 605 26.73 -36.38 3.39
CA SER A 605 26.23 -36.73 4.73
C SER A 605 26.82 -35.89 5.86
N GLY A 606 27.98 -35.26 5.62
CA GLY A 606 28.67 -34.40 6.59
C GLY A 606 27.89 -33.13 6.97
N GLN A 607 27.21 -32.50 6.02
CA GLN A 607 26.51 -31.22 6.27
C GLN A 607 25.27 -31.38 7.17
N ARG A 608 24.58 -32.52 7.10
CA ARG A 608 23.41 -32.79 7.95
C ARG A 608 23.81 -33.07 9.40
N ASN A 609 24.93 -33.75 9.61
CA ASN A 609 25.44 -34.07 10.95
C ASN A 609 26.00 -32.82 11.65
N TYR A 610 26.63 -31.89 10.91
CA TYR A 610 27.11 -30.64 11.48
C TYR A 610 25.98 -29.73 11.97
N VAL A 611 24.91 -29.56 11.17
CA VAL A 611 23.77 -28.71 11.55
C VAL A 611 22.98 -29.32 12.73
N CYS A 612 22.76 -30.63 12.73
CA CYS A 612 22.13 -31.32 13.87
C CYS A 612 23.00 -31.24 15.14
N GLY A 613 24.32 -31.42 15.01
CA GLY A 613 25.25 -31.30 16.14
C GLY A 613 25.32 -29.88 16.72
N TRP A 614 25.28 -28.86 15.88
CA TRP A 614 25.27 -27.45 16.31
C TRP A 614 23.98 -27.09 17.05
N VAL A 615 22.82 -27.55 16.57
CA VAL A 615 21.52 -27.33 17.23
C VAL A 615 21.44 -28.05 18.57
N LEU A 616 21.89 -29.31 18.65
CA LEU A 616 21.93 -30.07 19.90
C LEU A 616 22.86 -29.43 20.94
N LYS A 617 24.04 -28.95 20.52
CA LYS A 617 24.99 -28.26 21.40
C LYS A 617 24.42 -26.95 21.96
N LYS A 618 23.65 -26.20 21.18
CA LYS A 618 22.99 -24.96 21.65
C LYS A 618 21.81 -25.22 22.58
N CYS A 619 21.06 -26.31 22.39
CA CYS A 619 19.98 -26.69 23.29
C CYS A 619 20.48 -27.22 24.65
N LEU A 620 21.64 -27.89 24.68
CA LEU A 620 22.25 -28.41 25.92
C LEU A 620 22.98 -27.35 26.75
N MET A 621 23.29 -26.18 26.19
CA MET A 621 23.93 -25.07 26.92
C MET A 621 22.93 -24.07 27.53
N MET A 622 21.62 -24.35 27.45
CA MET A 622 20.56 -23.52 28.04
C MET A 622 19.74 -24.26 29.12
N SER A 623 20.28 -25.36 29.67
CA SER A 623 19.77 -26.01 30.88
C SER A 623 20.42 -25.44 32.13
#